data_AF-A0A1V5YVN5-F1
#
_entry.id   AF-A0A1V5YVN5-F1
#
_cell.length_a   1.000
_cell.length_b   1.000
_cell.length_c   1.000
_cell.angle_alpha   90.00
_cell.angle_beta   90.00
_cell.angle_gamma   90.00
#
_symmetry.space_group_name_H-M   'P 1'
#
loop_
_entity.id
_entity.type
_entity.pdbx_description
1 polymer ?
#
loop_
_entity_poly.entity_id
_entity_poly.type
_entity_poly.pdbx_seq_one_letter_code
_entity_poly.pdbx_strand_id
1 'polypeptide(L)'
;MPSRLRNTTPQNHGDAVARLLSDCGKKANMTYWCSGSWTTVNKIEDAFKDFNFKGVEKRVRTDWPSNVWLQIIRNEIDCERPVFYRGDKSDLSTAKHFFVIDGYDVTNPNLFHINWGWGGTYNGNYNLDDLTPGSSNYNKNQMAVIGISPTCTGIPADITDVSYTTVSDTKSEYARNSISLPSSGKNLTVQSGGNLSLSAGSSITLNPGFSVELGGTFEAFIAPSNCSNDCGLQLMHIDNAIIKGMDDYYGWFEIRAINANSYEFVVVNRWGNVVFQGAGLLENNVTTTIWKGEGADIQGVYFGALTLRNNCGERVYKNQDITVLLGGTKSAKIDSTDNASIPKIFSEHTGADNSNSISNIVSSNDFVIYPNPNDGLFQIKTNSNCLPYSVTVVNSLGQIMYSKENITTELFQINLPKEIKGLAMTKIISNERKYFINLIIN
;
A
#
# COMPACT_ATOMS: atom_id res chain seq x y z
N MET A 1 27.37 1.50 10.21
CA MET A 1 27.86 2.47 9.18
C MET A 1 27.57 3.90 9.64
N PRO A 2 28.45 4.90 9.40
CA PRO A 2 28.23 6.29 9.85
C PRO A 2 27.15 6.99 9.04
N SER A 3 26.44 7.95 9.65
CA SER A 3 25.44 8.78 8.95
C SER A 3 26.04 9.75 7.93
N ARG A 4 27.34 10.06 8.03
CA ARG A 4 28.09 10.87 7.08
C ARG A 4 29.58 10.54 7.12
N LEU A 5 30.23 10.51 5.96
CA LEU A 5 31.70 10.45 5.84
C LEU A 5 32.33 11.83 6.07
N ARG A 6 33.41 11.84 6.85
CA ARG A 6 34.28 13.00 7.12
C ARG A 6 35.73 12.60 6.82
N ASN A 7 36.62 13.59 6.70
CA ASN A 7 38.06 13.32 6.59
C ASN A 7 38.65 12.61 7.82
N THR A 8 37.94 12.65 8.96
CA THR A 8 38.28 11.93 10.19
C THR A 8 37.56 10.60 10.36
N THR A 9 36.72 10.17 9.40
CA THR A 9 36.03 8.89 9.50
C THR A 9 37.04 7.74 9.46
N PRO A 10 37.01 6.81 10.43
CA PRO A 10 37.87 5.63 10.41
C PRO A 10 37.74 4.83 9.11
N GLN A 11 38.87 4.30 8.62
CA GLN A 11 38.94 3.66 7.30
C GLN A 11 37.94 2.52 7.14
N ASN A 12 37.79 1.65 8.14
CA ASN A 12 36.83 0.54 8.12
C ASN A 12 35.37 1.00 7.91
N HIS A 13 34.98 2.16 8.44
CA HIS A 13 33.67 2.75 8.19
C HIS A 13 33.54 3.31 6.76
N GLY A 14 34.62 3.89 6.24
CA GLY A 14 34.71 4.31 4.83
C GLY A 14 34.56 3.13 3.88
N ASP A 15 35.29 2.04 4.15
CA ASP A 15 35.26 0.81 3.36
C ASP A 15 33.87 0.15 3.38
N ALA A 16 33.18 0.16 4.53
CA ALA A 16 31.82 -0.35 4.65
C ALA A 16 30.83 0.45 3.76
N VAL A 17 30.92 1.79 3.75
CA VAL A 17 30.09 2.64 2.89
C VAL A 17 30.44 2.43 1.42
N ALA A 18 31.73 2.35 1.07
CA ALA A 18 32.18 2.08 -0.29
C ALA A 18 31.67 0.72 -0.80
N ARG A 19 31.67 -0.30 0.07
CA ARG A 19 31.12 -1.61 -0.24
C ARG A 19 29.62 -1.56 -0.50
N LEU A 20 28.85 -0.88 0.37
CA LEU A 20 27.41 -0.68 0.15
C LEU A 20 27.14 0.01 -1.19
N LEU A 21 27.85 1.09 -1.51
CA LEU A 21 27.68 1.82 -2.78
C LEU A 21 28.03 0.96 -3.99
N SER A 22 29.09 0.15 -3.89
CA SER A 22 29.50 -0.80 -4.93
C SER A 22 28.45 -1.89 -5.15
N ASP A 23 27.94 -2.49 -4.07
CA ASP A 23 26.90 -3.52 -4.14
C ASP A 23 25.60 -2.96 -4.72
N CYS A 24 25.17 -1.75 -4.29
CA CYS A 24 24.02 -1.04 -4.86
C CYS A 24 24.20 -0.78 -6.36
N GLY A 25 25.35 -0.27 -6.79
CA GLY A 25 25.61 -0.01 -8.20
C GLY A 25 25.68 -1.29 -9.04
N LYS A 26 26.27 -2.36 -8.52
CA LYS A 26 26.28 -3.68 -9.18
C LYS A 26 24.87 -4.23 -9.34
N LYS A 27 24.05 -4.21 -8.29
CA LYS A 27 22.66 -4.69 -8.31
C LYS A 27 21.79 -3.86 -9.25
N ALA A 28 21.97 -2.55 -9.27
CA ALA A 28 21.28 -1.65 -10.19
C ALA A 28 21.86 -1.67 -11.62
N ASN A 29 22.78 -2.59 -11.95
CA ASN A 29 23.43 -2.70 -13.24
C ASN A 29 23.89 -1.33 -13.78
N MET A 30 24.62 -0.62 -12.91
CA MET A 30 25.14 0.73 -13.12
C MET A 30 26.17 0.75 -14.24
N THR A 31 26.04 1.69 -15.17
CA THR A 31 27.10 2.01 -16.13
C THR A 31 28.01 3.06 -15.53
N TYR A 32 29.22 2.66 -15.16
CA TYR A 32 30.21 3.54 -14.57
C TYR A 32 30.97 4.32 -15.65
N TRP A 33 31.13 5.62 -15.45
CA TRP A 33 31.94 6.47 -16.31
C TRP A 33 32.54 7.66 -15.53
N CYS A 34 33.69 8.16 -15.98
CA CYS A 34 34.44 9.20 -15.28
C CYS A 34 33.67 10.53 -15.17
N SER A 35 32.80 10.84 -16.14
CA SER A 35 31.99 12.07 -16.13
C SER A 35 30.58 11.88 -15.53
N GLY A 36 30.29 10.71 -14.96
CA GLY A 36 28.99 10.40 -14.36
C GLY A 36 28.57 8.96 -14.58
N SER A 37 27.95 8.33 -13.57
CA SER A 37 27.44 6.96 -13.68
C SER A 37 25.92 6.99 -13.79
N TRP A 38 25.33 6.03 -14.51
CA TRP A 38 23.89 6.03 -14.74
C TRP A 38 23.26 4.64 -14.76
N THR A 39 21.96 4.61 -14.45
CA THR A 39 21.08 3.45 -14.55
C THR A 39 19.64 3.90 -14.84
N THR A 40 18.69 2.97 -14.86
CA THR A 40 17.25 3.24 -15.06
C THR A 40 16.46 2.97 -13.80
N VAL A 41 15.29 3.61 -13.65
CA VAL A 41 14.40 3.39 -12.50
C VAL A 41 13.97 1.92 -12.40
N ASN A 42 13.72 1.25 -13.53
CA ASN A 42 13.39 -0.20 -13.53
C ASN A 42 14.53 -1.03 -12.91
N LYS A 43 15.79 -0.78 -13.29
CA LYS A 43 16.94 -1.50 -12.71
C LYS A 43 17.13 -1.20 -11.22
N ILE A 44 16.76 0.00 -10.78
CA ILE A 44 16.78 0.36 -9.35
C ILE A 44 15.68 -0.39 -8.59
N GLU A 45 14.46 -0.45 -9.13
CA GLU A 45 13.37 -1.25 -8.57
C GLU A 45 13.76 -2.74 -8.46
N ASP A 46 14.35 -3.30 -9.52
CA ASP A 46 14.86 -4.68 -9.52
C ASP A 46 15.97 -4.87 -8.48
N ALA A 47 16.89 -3.91 -8.34
CA ALA A 47 17.94 -3.95 -7.34
C ALA A 47 17.38 -3.98 -5.91
N PHE A 48 16.35 -3.19 -5.61
CA PHE A 48 15.67 -3.23 -4.31
C PHE A 48 15.03 -4.60 -4.05
N LYS A 49 14.35 -5.20 -5.05
CA LYS A 49 13.77 -6.55 -4.92
C LYS A 49 14.85 -7.60 -4.69
N ASP A 50 16.02 -7.44 -5.30
CA ASP A 50 17.21 -8.27 -5.10
C ASP A 50 17.80 -8.14 -3.69
N PHE A 51 17.68 -6.96 -3.08
CA PHE A 51 18.00 -6.72 -1.67
C PHE A 51 16.85 -7.11 -0.71
N ASN A 52 15.84 -7.83 -1.21
CA ASN A 52 14.70 -8.31 -0.44
C ASN A 52 13.76 -7.20 0.09
N PHE A 53 13.66 -6.08 -0.62
CA PHE A 53 12.60 -5.09 -0.46
C PHE A 53 11.49 -5.41 -1.47
N LYS A 54 10.60 -6.36 -1.16
CA LYS A 54 9.62 -6.88 -2.13
C LYS A 54 8.44 -5.94 -2.41
N GLY A 55 8.13 -5.03 -1.49
CA GLY A 55 7.01 -4.08 -1.59
C GLY A 55 7.25 -2.91 -2.55
N VAL A 56 8.46 -2.80 -3.11
CA VAL A 56 8.84 -1.66 -3.96
C VAL A 56 8.08 -1.63 -5.27
N GLU A 57 7.75 -0.43 -5.71
CA GLU A 57 7.06 -0.20 -6.98
C GLU A 57 7.48 1.12 -7.60
N LYS A 58 7.77 1.08 -8.90
CA LYS A 58 7.96 2.29 -9.70
C LYS A 58 6.62 2.98 -9.96
N ARG A 59 6.60 4.30 -9.78
CA ARG A 59 5.51 5.21 -10.13
C ARG A 59 6.00 6.28 -11.10
N VAL A 60 5.15 6.69 -12.04
CA VAL A 60 5.43 7.77 -13.00
C VAL A 60 4.51 8.96 -12.71
N ARG A 61 5.08 10.16 -12.62
CA ARG A 61 4.36 11.38 -12.23
C ARG A 61 3.15 11.70 -13.10
N THR A 62 3.24 11.43 -14.40
CA THR A 62 2.20 11.75 -15.40
C THR A 62 1.00 10.82 -15.35
N ASP A 63 1.11 9.69 -14.65
CA ASP A 63 0.02 8.72 -14.50
C ASP A 63 -0.97 9.15 -13.41
N TRP A 64 -0.69 10.24 -12.69
CA TRP A 64 -1.44 10.69 -11.52
C TRP A 64 -1.77 12.19 -11.57
N PRO A 65 -2.97 12.60 -11.12
CA PRO A 65 -3.28 14.00 -10.84
C PRO A 65 -2.30 14.58 -9.83
N SER A 66 -1.93 15.86 -9.98
CA SER A 66 -0.90 16.49 -9.14
C SER A 66 -1.16 16.32 -7.64
N ASN A 67 -2.39 16.57 -7.18
CA ASN A 67 -2.75 16.43 -5.76
C ASN A 67 -2.61 14.99 -5.26
N VAL A 68 -2.98 13.99 -6.08
CA VAL A 68 -2.88 12.57 -5.72
C VAL A 68 -1.41 12.13 -5.73
N TRP A 69 -0.61 12.60 -6.69
CA TRP A 69 0.82 12.36 -6.71
C TRP A 69 1.49 12.86 -5.43
N LEU A 70 1.26 14.13 -5.04
CA LEU A 70 1.81 14.66 -3.81
C LEU A 70 1.33 13.87 -2.58
N GLN A 71 0.07 13.40 -2.58
CA GLN A 71 -0.46 12.56 -1.50
C GLN A 71 0.23 11.20 -1.42
N ILE A 72 0.51 10.54 -2.54
CA ILE A 72 1.27 9.28 -2.57
C ILE A 72 2.63 9.48 -1.91
N ILE A 73 3.35 10.54 -2.28
CA ILE A 73 4.68 10.82 -1.70
C ILE A 73 4.57 11.12 -0.19
N ARG A 74 3.59 11.92 0.24
CA ARG A 74 3.37 12.17 1.68
C ARG A 74 3.06 10.91 2.46
N ASN A 75 2.18 10.05 1.93
CA ASN A 75 1.81 8.80 2.60
C ASN A 75 3.03 7.90 2.82
N GLU A 76 3.98 7.87 1.89
CA GLU A 76 5.23 7.13 2.07
C GLU A 76 6.02 7.69 3.27
N ILE A 77 6.20 9.01 3.34
CA ILE A 77 6.88 9.67 4.46
C ILE A 77 6.14 9.44 5.79
N ASP A 78 4.82 9.59 5.81
CA ASP A 78 3.99 9.37 7.00
C ASP A 78 4.03 7.90 7.47
N CYS A 79 4.33 6.97 6.56
CA CYS A 79 4.57 5.57 6.87
C CYS A 79 6.05 5.24 7.15
N GLU A 80 6.91 6.24 7.33
CA GLU A 80 8.36 6.10 7.58
C GLU A 80 9.14 5.47 6.41
N ARG A 81 8.68 5.64 5.17
CA ARG A 81 9.32 5.15 3.95
C ARG A 81 9.88 6.32 3.13
N PRO A 82 11.19 6.58 3.15
CA PRO A 82 11.80 7.53 2.23
C PRO A 82 11.56 7.12 0.78
N VAL A 83 11.35 8.10 -0.10
CA VAL A 83 11.06 7.86 -1.52
C VAL A 83 12.32 8.08 -2.35
N PHE A 84 12.69 7.09 -3.15
CA PHE A 84 13.73 7.25 -4.16
C PHE A 84 13.12 7.91 -5.39
N TYR A 85 13.59 9.09 -5.77
CA TYR A 85 12.96 9.94 -6.77
C TYR A 85 13.92 10.27 -7.91
N ARG A 86 13.37 10.52 -9.09
CA ARG A 86 14.11 10.91 -10.30
C ARG A 86 13.45 12.13 -10.94
N GLY A 87 14.28 13.01 -11.49
CA GLY A 87 13.86 14.00 -12.47
C GLY A 87 14.92 14.23 -13.56
N ASP A 88 14.48 14.73 -14.70
CA ASP A 88 15.29 15.04 -15.87
C ASP A 88 15.29 16.54 -16.16
N LYS A 89 16.36 17.02 -16.80
CA LYS A 89 16.45 18.42 -17.26
C LYS A 89 15.47 18.75 -18.37
N SER A 90 15.24 17.82 -19.30
CA SER A 90 14.30 17.94 -20.40
C SER A 90 13.85 16.56 -20.89
N ASP A 91 12.76 16.48 -21.65
CA ASP A 91 12.11 15.21 -22.01
C ASP A 91 13.03 14.24 -22.77
N LEU A 92 13.97 14.76 -23.56
CA LEU A 92 14.95 13.98 -24.34
C LEU A 92 16.38 14.09 -23.78
N SER A 93 16.54 14.51 -22.53
CA SER A 93 17.86 14.73 -21.93
C SER A 93 18.54 13.42 -21.49
N THR A 94 19.86 13.38 -21.64
CA THR A 94 20.72 12.43 -20.92
C THR A 94 21.05 12.91 -19.50
N ALA A 95 20.79 14.18 -19.17
CA ALA A 95 20.98 14.75 -17.85
C ALA A 95 19.77 14.42 -16.97
N LYS A 96 19.92 13.33 -16.22
CA LYS A 96 18.94 12.77 -15.28
C LYS A 96 19.59 12.74 -13.91
N HIS A 97 18.83 13.03 -12.87
CA HIS A 97 19.34 12.96 -11.51
C HIS A 97 18.38 12.16 -10.63
N PHE A 98 18.98 11.47 -9.67
CA PHE A 98 18.27 10.66 -8.68
C PHE A 98 18.57 11.21 -7.30
N PHE A 99 17.55 11.29 -6.46
CA PHE A 99 17.61 11.92 -5.15
C PHE A 99 16.58 11.27 -4.23
N VAL A 100 16.63 11.61 -2.94
CA VAL A 100 15.73 11.05 -1.93
C VAL A 100 14.78 12.14 -1.45
N ILE A 101 13.51 11.79 -1.33
CA ILE A 101 12.54 12.55 -0.55
C ILE A 101 12.43 11.85 0.81
N ASP A 102 12.77 12.56 1.88
CA ASP A 102 12.83 12.03 3.24
C ASP A 102 12.01 12.87 4.24
N GLY A 103 11.20 13.80 3.75
CA GLY A 103 10.32 14.62 4.57
C GLY A 103 9.42 15.55 3.76
N TYR A 104 8.50 16.22 4.44
CA TYR A 104 7.78 17.37 3.91
C TYR A 104 7.52 18.38 5.03
N ASP A 105 7.31 19.64 4.65
CA ASP A 105 7.02 20.71 5.59
C ASP A 105 5.58 20.58 6.12
N VAL A 106 5.43 20.36 7.42
CA VAL A 106 4.11 20.23 8.07
C VAL A 106 3.26 21.50 7.95
N THR A 107 3.88 22.67 7.78
CA THR A 107 3.18 23.96 7.59
C THR A 107 2.80 24.21 6.13
N ASN A 108 3.50 23.56 5.19
CA ASN A 108 3.18 23.57 3.77
C ASN A 108 3.44 22.19 3.16
N PRO A 109 2.44 21.28 3.19
CA PRO A 109 2.61 19.87 2.80
C PRO A 109 2.88 19.64 1.31
N ASN A 110 3.01 20.71 0.52
CA ASN A 110 3.45 20.64 -0.88
C ASN A 110 4.96 20.91 -1.04
N LEU A 111 5.65 21.25 0.04
CA LEU A 111 7.11 21.39 0.07
C LEU A 111 7.73 20.13 0.67
N PHE A 112 8.49 19.42 -0.16
CA PHE A 112 9.16 18.17 0.19
C PHE A 112 10.63 18.42 0.50
N HIS A 113 11.13 17.85 1.58
CA HIS A 113 12.56 17.88 1.86
C HIS A 113 13.27 16.91 0.90
N ILE A 114 14.23 17.44 0.16
CA ILE A 114 15.01 16.70 -0.83
C ILE A 114 16.45 16.57 -0.36
N ASN A 115 16.94 15.33 -0.33
CA ASN A 115 18.35 15.03 -0.24
C ASN A 115 18.90 14.72 -1.63
N TRP A 116 19.66 15.66 -2.20
CA TRP A 116 20.19 15.56 -3.56
C TRP A 116 21.36 14.59 -3.71
N GLY A 117 21.89 14.04 -2.61
CA GLY A 117 23.05 13.15 -2.63
C GLY A 117 24.39 13.86 -2.84
N TRP A 118 24.46 15.18 -2.74
CA TRP A 118 25.68 15.98 -2.92
C TRP A 118 26.30 16.44 -1.60
N GLY A 119 26.36 15.54 -0.61
CA GLY A 119 26.99 15.83 0.69
C GLY A 119 26.29 16.91 1.52
N GLY A 120 25.01 17.18 1.23
CA GLY A 120 24.17 18.20 1.89
C GLY A 120 23.96 19.47 1.06
N THR A 121 24.73 19.67 -0.01
CA THR A 121 24.60 20.87 -0.85
C THR A 121 23.24 20.89 -1.55
N TYR A 122 22.55 22.03 -1.43
CA TYR A 122 21.18 22.28 -1.93
C TYR A 122 20.08 21.44 -1.29
N ASN A 123 20.36 20.62 -0.26
CA ASN A 123 19.27 19.96 0.47
C ASN A 123 18.34 21.01 1.07
N GLY A 124 17.05 20.71 1.10
CA GLY A 124 16.03 21.64 1.58
C GLY A 124 14.66 21.32 1.04
N ASN A 125 13.73 22.23 1.25
CA ASN A 125 12.32 22.08 0.90
C ASN A 125 12.04 22.59 -0.52
N TYR A 126 11.49 21.74 -1.38
CA TYR A 126 11.18 22.03 -2.79
C TYR A 126 9.74 21.66 -3.12
N ASN A 127 9.16 22.37 -4.08
CA ASN A 127 7.93 21.90 -4.73
C ASN A 127 8.31 20.83 -5.78
N LEU A 128 7.53 19.75 -5.90
CA LEU A 128 7.81 18.74 -6.94
C LEU A 128 7.56 19.25 -8.36
N ASP A 129 6.85 20.36 -8.53
CA ASP A 129 6.74 21.07 -9.81
C ASP A 129 7.91 22.08 -10.03
N ASP A 130 8.80 22.27 -9.04
CA ASP A 130 10.01 23.10 -9.12
C ASP A 130 11.23 22.50 -8.38
N LEU A 131 11.88 21.55 -9.05
CA LEU A 131 13.07 20.83 -8.65
C LEU A 131 14.33 21.48 -9.26
N THR A 132 14.67 22.69 -8.80
CA THR A 132 15.77 23.52 -9.33
C THR A 132 16.89 23.83 -8.30
N PRO A 133 17.75 22.85 -7.94
CA PRO A 133 18.86 23.12 -7.02
C PRO A 133 19.98 23.91 -7.72
N GLY A 134 20.18 25.16 -7.30
CA GLY A 134 21.19 26.05 -7.88
C GLY A 134 20.88 26.38 -9.34
N SER A 135 21.78 26.02 -10.27
CA SER A 135 21.59 26.19 -11.72
C SER A 135 21.08 24.92 -12.43
N SER A 136 20.79 23.86 -11.67
CA SER A 136 20.25 22.60 -12.21
C SER A 136 18.73 22.64 -12.30
N ASN A 137 18.14 21.75 -13.10
CA ASN A 137 16.70 21.60 -13.27
C ASN A 137 16.38 20.13 -13.49
N TYR A 138 15.42 19.60 -12.73
CA TYR A 138 14.98 18.20 -12.78
C TYR A 138 13.45 18.07 -12.87
N ASN A 139 12.79 19.01 -13.52
CA ASN A 139 11.33 19.10 -13.56
C ASN A 139 10.65 18.12 -14.52
N LYS A 140 11.38 17.42 -15.39
CA LYS A 140 10.82 16.55 -16.44
C LYS A 140 10.92 15.06 -16.13
N ASN A 141 10.10 14.25 -16.79
CA ASN A 141 10.09 12.78 -16.71
C ASN A 141 10.17 12.22 -15.28
N GLN A 142 9.45 12.85 -14.35
CA GLN A 142 9.55 12.50 -12.93
C GLN A 142 9.02 11.10 -12.64
N MET A 143 9.77 10.35 -11.83
CA MET A 143 9.44 8.99 -11.42
C MET A 143 9.85 8.79 -9.96
N ALA A 144 9.14 7.93 -9.26
CA ALA A 144 9.43 7.53 -7.89
C ALA A 144 9.54 6.01 -7.80
N VAL A 145 10.33 5.50 -6.86
CA VAL A 145 10.24 4.15 -6.33
C VAL A 145 9.72 4.28 -4.90
N ILE A 146 8.51 3.79 -4.68
CA ILE A 146 7.79 3.82 -3.41
C ILE A 146 7.72 2.41 -2.81
N GLY A 147 7.21 2.26 -1.59
CA GLY A 147 7.06 0.98 -0.91
C GLY A 147 8.39 0.39 -0.46
N ILE A 148 9.41 1.23 -0.25
CA ILE A 148 10.74 0.82 0.19
C ILE A 148 10.68 0.46 1.68
N SER A 149 10.34 -0.79 1.95
CA SER A 149 10.31 -1.39 3.27
C SER A 149 10.94 -2.78 3.26
N PRO A 150 11.64 -3.15 4.35
CA PRO A 150 12.19 -4.49 4.47
C PRO A 150 11.06 -5.53 4.40
N THR A 151 11.32 -6.66 3.75
CA THR A 151 10.39 -7.78 3.81
C THR A 151 10.55 -8.52 5.14
N CYS A 152 9.50 -8.55 5.94
CA CYS A 152 9.53 -9.07 7.31
C CYS A 152 9.07 -10.53 7.44
N THR A 153 8.89 -11.24 6.33
CA THR A 153 8.54 -12.67 6.34
C THR A 153 9.62 -13.48 7.05
N GLY A 154 9.24 -14.23 8.08
CA GLY A 154 10.15 -15.12 8.81
C GLY A 154 10.98 -14.47 9.91
N ILE A 155 10.66 -13.24 10.32
CA ILE A 155 11.33 -12.60 11.47
C ILE A 155 10.71 -13.13 12.77
N PRO A 156 11.51 -13.79 13.64
CA PRO A 156 11.01 -14.33 14.89
C PRO A 156 10.54 -13.22 15.83
N ALA A 157 9.55 -13.54 16.67
CA ALA A 157 9.15 -12.63 17.75
C ALA A 157 10.33 -12.38 18.70
N ASP A 158 11.02 -13.46 19.08
CA ASP A 158 12.16 -13.42 19.98
C ASP A 158 13.27 -14.34 19.46
N ILE A 159 14.53 -13.93 19.66
CA ILE A 159 15.71 -14.79 19.42
C ILE A 159 16.34 -15.08 20.77
N THR A 160 16.29 -16.35 21.19
CA THR A 160 16.88 -16.82 22.45
C THR A 160 18.09 -17.72 22.22
N ASP A 161 18.39 -18.06 20.97
CA ASP A 161 19.51 -18.91 20.58
C ASP A 161 19.91 -18.67 19.11
N VAL A 162 21.17 -18.94 18.78
CA VAL A 162 21.71 -18.94 17.41
C VAL A 162 22.49 -20.23 17.15
N SER A 163 22.62 -20.60 15.88
CA SER A 163 23.28 -21.85 15.47
C SER A 163 24.81 -21.80 15.52
N TYR A 164 25.39 -20.60 15.71
CA TYR A 164 26.83 -20.38 15.70
C TYR A 164 27.34 -19.95 17.09
N THR A 165 28.58 -20.34 17.41
CA THR A 165 29.26 -19.97 18.66
C THR A 165 30.39 -18.95 18.43
N THR A 166 30.75 -18.70 17.17
CA THR A 166 31.75 -17.71 16.77
C THR A 166 31.26 -16.90 15.58
N VAL A 167 31.71 -15.65 15.50
CA VAL A 167 31.45 -14.74 14.37
C VAL A 167 32.79 -14.29 13.81
N SER A 168 33.20 -14.86 12.68
CA SER A 168 34.42 -14.50 11.93
C SER A 168 34.16 -13.62 10.70
N ASP A 169 32.90 -13.59 10.24
CA ASP A 169 32.41 -12.77 9.13
C ASP A 169 31.32 -11.81 9.63
N THR A 170 30.42 -11.35 8.76
CA THR A 170 29.23 -10.57 9.15
C THR A 170 28.05 -11.49 9.46
N LYS A 171 27.46 -11.31 10.65
CA LYS A 171 26.17 -11.88 11.07
C LYS A 171 25.24 -10.78 11.50
N SER A 172 23.96 -10.89 11.16
CA SER A 172 22.93 -9.93 11.54
C SER A 172 21.68 -10.67 11.95
N GLU A 173 21.22 -10.42 13.18
CA GLU A 173 20.04 -11.05 13.76
C GLU A 173 18.97 -9.99 14.05
N TYR A 174 17.73 -10.34 13.74
CA TYR A 174 16.59 -9.44 13.82
C TYR A 174 15.43 -10.13 14.52
N ALA A 175 14.93 -9.53 15.60
CA ALA A 175 13.74 -10.00 16.31
C ALA A 175 12.71 -8.87 16.45
N ARG A 176 11.42 -9.21 16.40
CA ARG A 176 10.34 -8.20 16.54
C ARG A 176 10.31 -7.61 17.95
N ASN A 177 10.51 -8.44 18.96
CA ASN A 177 10.44 -8.05 20.37
C ASN A 177 11.84 -8.03 20.99
N SER A 178 12.43 -9.20 21.24
CA SER A 178 13.68 -9.28 22.00
C SER A 178 14.72 -10.24 21.43
N ILE A 179 15.99 -9.90 21.66
CA ILE A 179 17.12 -10.81 21.44
C ILE A 179 17.79 -11.05 22.80
N SER A 180 18.00 -12.31 23.17
CA SER A 180 18.71 -12.72 24.37
C SER A 180 19.75 -13.78 24.02
N LEU A 181 21.02 -13.37 23.92
CA LEU A 181 22.10 -14.21 23.41
C LEU A 181 23.38 -14.09 24.25
N PRO A 182 24.19 -15.16 24.35
CA PRO A 182 23.88 -16.53 23.91
C PRO A 182 22.82 -17.20 24.78
N SER A 183 22.31 -18.37 24.35
CA SER A 183 21.45 -19.20 25.19
C SER A 183 22.23 -19.70 26.42
N SER A 184 21.52 -20.04 27.50
CA SER A 184 22.14 -20.54 28.74
C SER A 184 23.18 -21.66 28.48
N GLY A 185 24.39 -21.49 29.04
CA GLY A 185 25.48 -22.45 28.93
C GLY A 185 26.26 -22.44 27.60
N LYS A 186 25.93 -21.57 26.65
CA LYS A 186 26.69 -21.40 25.40
C LYS A 186 27.61 -20.19 25.43
N ASN A 187 28.64 -20.23 24.60
CA ASN A 187 29.50 -19.09 24.31
C ASN A 187 29.18 -18.54 22.92
N LEU A 188 29.20 -17.22 22.78
CA LEU A 188 29.12 -16.52 21.51
C LEU A 188 30.25 -15.48 21.46
N THR A 189 31.25 -15.74 20.63
CA THR A 189 32.44 -14.90 20.53
C THR A 189 32.55 -14.24 19.16
N VAL A 190 32.57 -12.92 19.12
CA VAL A 190 32.92 -12.17 17.90
C VAL A 190 34.42 -12.09 17.79
N GLN A 191 34.99 -12.76 16.79
CA GLN A 191 36.44 -12.87 16.60
C GLN A 191 36.99 -11.64 15.90
N SER A 192 38.32 -11.53 15.84
CA SER A 192 39.00 -10.49 15.06
C SER A 192 38.53 -10.52 13.59
N GLY A 193 38.06 -9.38 13.07
CA GLY A 193 37.48 -9.27 11.72
C GLY A 193 36.00 -9.63 11.62
N GLY A 194 35.42 -10.27 12.64
CA GLY A 194 34.00 -10.57 12.72
C GLY A 194 33.14 -9.33 13.02
N ASN A 195 31.92 -9.34 12.49
CA ASN A 195 30.92 -8.29 12.73
C ASN A 195 29.57 -8.92 13.10
N LEU A 196 29.12 -8.70 14.33
CA LEU A 196 27.78 -9.09 14.77
C LEU A 196 26.90 -7.86 14.95
N SER A 197 25.78 -7.82 14.25
CA SER A 197 24.72 -6.82 14.44
C SER A 197 23.47 -7.47 15.02
N LEU A 198 22.97 -6.96 16.14
CA LEU A 198 21.70 -7.39 16.73
C LEU A 198 20.70 -6.25 16.66
N SER A 199 19.49 -6.52 16.17
CA SER A 199 18.41 -5.54 16.13
C SER A 199 17.12 -6.11 16.73
N ALA A 200 16.52 -5.40 17.68
CA ALA A 200 15.26 -5.82 18.32
C ALA A 200 14.31 -4.63 18.52
N GLY A 201 13.01 -4.88 18.56
CA GLY A 201 12.04 -3.80 18.80
C GLY A 201 11.99 -3.30 20.24
N SER A 202 12.24 -4.16 21.23
CA SER A 202 12.10 -3.85 22.65
C SER A 202 13.40 -3.96 23.44
N SER A 203 14.13 -5.07 23.33
CA SER A 203 15.34 -5.29 24.14
C SER A 203 16.36 -6.21 23.49
N ILE A 204 17.63 -5.97 23.82
CA ILE A 204 18.75 -6.86 23.49
C ILE A 204 19.49 -7.15 24.80
N THR A 205 19.59 -8.43 25.16
CA THR A 205 20.26 -8.91 26.37
C THR A 205 21.47 -9.75 25.97
N LEU A 206 22.66 -9.34 26.45
CA LEU A 206 23.89 -10.09 26.29
C LEU A 206 24.13 -10.93 27.55
N ASN A 207 23.86 -12.23 27.45
CA ASN A 207 23.97 -13.17 28.55
C ASN A 207 25.44 -13.55 28.84
N PRO A 208 25.74 -14.09 30.04
CA PRO A 208 27.04 -14.69 30.32
C PRO A 208 27.44 -15.68 29.22
N GLY A 209 28.68 -15.56 28.71
CA GLY A 209 29.18 -16.31 27.55
C GLY A 209 29.29 -15.49 26.26
N PHE A 210 28.74 -14.27 26.23
CA PHE A 210 29.01 -13.31 25.16
C PHE A 210 30.39 -12.65 25.30
N SER A 211 31.18 -12.59 24.23
CA SER A 211 32.43 -11.85 24.19
C SER A 211 32.75 -11.28 22.81
N VAL A 212 33.54 -10.21 22.77
CA VAL A 212 34.10 -9.62 21.54
C VAL A 212 35.62 -9.56 21.72
N GLU A 213 36.35 -10.22 20.83
CA GLU A 213 37.81 -10.22 20.82
C GLU A 213 38.37 -8.92 20.23
N LEU A 214 39.65 -8.65 20.47
CA LEU A 214 40.33 -7.50 19.87
C LEU A 214 40.25 -7.56 18.34
N GLY A 215 39.66 -6.52 17.74
CA GLY A 215 39.42 -6.43 16.29
C GLY A 215 38.08 -6.99 15.83
N GLY A 216 37.26 -7.55 16.71
CA GLY A 216 35.86 -7.85 16.44
C GLY A 216 34.96 -6.62 16.59
N THR A 217 33.83 -6.59 15.87
CA THR A 217 32.85 -5.49 15.93
C THR A 217 31.48 -6.02 16.38
N PHE A 218 30.86 -5.35 17.34
CA PHE A 218 29.50 -5.61 17.79
C PHE A 218 28.67 -4.33 17.73
N GLU A 219 27.52 -4.38 17.08
CA GLU A 219 26.54 -3.31 17.03
C GLU A 219 25.18 -3.82 17.53
N ALA A 220 24.48 -3.03 18.34
CA ALA A 220 23.15 -3.35 18.85
C ALA A 220 22.21 -2.17 18.60
N PHE A 221 21.03 -2.45 18.04
CA PHE A 221 20.03 -1.44 17.70
C PHE A 221 18.68 -1.82 18.31
N ILE A 222 18.09 -0.89 19.06
CA ILE A 222 16.67 -0.97 19.40
C ILE A 222 15.91 -0.19 18.34
N ALA A 223 15.22 -0.91 17.46
CA ALA A 223 14.50 -0.36 16.31
C ALA A 223 13.01 -0.72 16.44
N PRO A 224 12.22 0.06 17.19
CA PRO A 224 10.82 -0.25 17.48
C PRO A 224 9.91 -0.31 16.24
N SER A 225 10.35 0.22 15.08
CA SER A 225 9.50 0.42 13.91
C SER A 225 9.73 -0.50 12.71
N ASN A 226 10.82 -1.27 12.66
CA ASN A 226 11.17 -1.97 11.41
C ASN A 226 10.41 -3.28 11.18
N CYS A 227 9.93 -3.92 12.26
CA CYS A 227 9.21 -5.18 12.20
C CYS A 227 8.25 -5.29 13.40
N SER A 228 7.30 -4.35 13.52
CA SER A 228 6.20 -4.45 14.48
C SER A 228 5.34 -5.70 14.21
N ASN A 229 4.30 -5.91 14.99
CA ASN A 229 3.28 -6.95 14.78
C ASN A 229 2.50 -6.83 13.44
N ASP A 230 2.93 -5.94 12.53
CA ASP A 230 2.24 -5.47 11.34
C ASP A 230 2.51 -6.31 10.08
N CYS A 231 2.92 -7.57 10.24
CA CYS A 231 3.06 -8.49 9.12
C CYS A 231 1.81 -9.35 8.98
N GLY A 232 1.50 -9.79 7.77
CA GLY A 232 0.23 -10.44 7.44
C GLY A 232 -0.86 -9.42 7.11
N LEU A 233 -0.63 -8.61 6.08
CA LEU A 233 -1.63 -7.71 5.50
C LEU A 233 -2.89 -8.47 5.07
N GLN A 234 -4.06 -8.08 5.58
CA GLN A 234 -5.35 -8.69 5.24
C GLN A 234 -6.39 -7.65 4.87
N LEU A 235 -7.07 -7.84 3.74
CA LEU A 235 -8.26 -7.07 3.36
C LEU A 235 -9.50 -7.75 3.96
N MET A 236 -10.05 -7.17 5.02
CA MET A 236 -11.17 -7.73 5.78
C MET A 236 -12.53 -7.40 5.19
N HIS A 237 -12.64 -6.22 4.58
CA HIS A 237 -13.87 -5.73 3.97
C HIS A 237 -13.55 -4.82 2.79
N ILE A 238 -14.37 -4.92 1.76
CA ILE A 238 -14.36 -4.07 0.58
C ILE A 238 -15.79 -3.98 0.06
N ASP A 239 -16.28 -2.77 -0.16
CA ASP A 239 -17.60 -2.56 -0.76
C ASP A 239 -17.61 -2.98 -2.24
N ASN A 240 -18.79 -3.26 -2.77
CA ASN A 240 -19.00 -3.58 -4.19
C ASN A 240 -20.08 -2.68 -4.84
N ALA A 241 -20.62 -1.71 -4.10
CA ALA A 241 -21.60 -0.77 -4.61
C ALA A 241 -21.64 0.54 -3.81
N ILE A 242 -22.05 1.62 -4.46
CA ILE A 242 -22.26 2.93 -3.84
C ILE A 242 -23.50 3.63 -4.40
N ILE A 243 -24.08 4.53 -3.61
CA ILE A 243 -25.19 5.42 -4.02
C ILE A 243 -24.69 6.87 -3.96
N LYS A 244 -24.30 7.42 -5.10
CA LYS A 244 -23.80 8.80 -5.22
C LYS A 244 -24.92 9.79 -4.90
N GLY A 245 -24.64 10.83 -4.11
CA GLY A 245 -25.60 11.92 -3.83
C GLY A 245 -26.47 11.71 -2.58
N MET A 246 -26.16 10.72 -1.76
CA MET A 246 -26.61 10.67 -0.37
C MET A 246 -25.52 11.26 0.54
N ASP A 247 -25.91 12.14 1.46
CA ASP A 247 -25.00 12.89 2.35
C ASP A 247 -24.53 12.09 3.57
N ASP A 248 -24.83 10.78 3.65
CA ASP A 248 -24.55 9.91 4.79
C ASP A 248 -23.86 8.59 4.39
N TYR A 249 -23.62 7.73 5.39
CA TYR A 249 -22.86 6.45 5.38
C TYR A 249 -23.34 5.37 4.37
N TYR A 250 -24.25 5.75 3.46
CA TYR A 250 -24.92 4.89 2.49
C TYR A 250 -24.41 5.07 1.05
N GLY A 251 -23.56 6.06 0.79
CA GLY A 251 -23.13 6.41 -0.57
C GLY A 251 -21.65 6.21 -0.91
N TRP A 252 -20.84 5.64 -0.02
CA TRP A 252 -19.38 5.65 -0.18
C TRP A 252 -18.80 4.24 -0.31
N PHE A 253 -17.69 4.12 -1.05
CA PHE A 253 -16.90 2.91 -1.22
C PHE A 253 -15.86 2.88 -0.10
N GLU A 254 -16.01 1.92 0.81
CA GLU A 254 -15.18 1.76 1.98
C GLU A 254 -14.41 0.43 1.95
N ILE A 255 -13.32 0.43 2.70
CA ILE A 255 -12.53 -0.78 2.96
C ILE A 255 -12.21 -0.88 4.45
N ARG A 256 -11.89 -2.08 4.92
CA ARG A 256 -11.24 -2.31 6.21
C ARG A 256 -10.12 -3.31 6.00
N ALA A 257 -8.92 -2.96 6.47
CA ALA A 257 -7.75 -3.82 6.36
C ALA A 257 -7.04 -3.95 7.71
N ILE A 258 -6.42 -5.12 7.93
CA ILE A 258 -5.51 -5.36 9.04
C ILE A 258 -4.08 -5.24 8.50
N ASN A 259 -3.22 -4.59 9.27
CA ASN A 259 -1.79 -4.45 8.99
C ASN A 259 -1.50 -3.81 7.62
N ALA A 260 -2.36 -2.89 7.17
CA ALA A 260 -2.12 -2.00 6.04
C ALA A 260 -2.04 -0.56 6.56
N ASN A 261 -1.11 0.25 6.03
CA ASN A 261 -0.90 1.63 6.47
C ASN A 261 -1.09 2.68 5.36
N SER A 262 -1.13 2.27 4.09
CA SER A 262 -1.50 3.14 2.99
C SER A 262 -2.27 2.41 1.89
N TYR A 263 -3.02 3.19 1.11
CA TYR A 263 -3.73 2.73 -0.07
C TYR A 263 -3.50 3.65 -1.28
N GLU A 264 -3.65 3.06 -2.46
CA GLU A 264 -3.81 3.72 -3.74
C GLU A 264 -5.04 3.10 -4.43
N PHE A 265 -5.90 3.93 -5.02
CA PHE A 265 -7.14 3.48 -5.64
C PHE A 265 -7.39 4.18 -6.96
N VAL A 266 -7.66 3.41 -8.01
CA VAL A 266 -8.00 3.92 -9.34
C VAL A 266 -9.35 3.35 -9.74
N VAL A 267 -10.26 4.21 -10.20
CA VAL A 267 -11.54 3.78 -10.75
C VAL A 267 -11.60 4.12 -12.22
N VAL A 268 -11.99 3.13 -13.02
CA VAL A 268 -12.27 3.30 -14.44
C VAL A 268 -13.73 3.00 -14.73
N ASN A 269 -14.30 3.73 -15.70
CA ASN A 269 -15.63 3.42 -16.21
C ASN A 269 -15.59 2.23 -17.20
N ARG A 270 -16.76 1.82 -17.69
CA ARG A 270 -16.90 0.71 -18.65
C ARG A 270 -16.16 0.90 -19.98
N TRP A 271 -15.78 2.13 -20.32
CA TRP A 271 -15.02 2.46 -21.52
C TRP A 271 -13.51 2.50 -21.25
N GLY A 272 -13.07 2.14 -20.04
CA GLY A 272 -11.66 2.13 -19.63
C GLY A 272 -11.10 3.52 -19.34
N ASN A 273 -11.94 4.54 -19.22
CA ASN A 273 -11.48 5.89 -18.89
C ASN A 273 -11.38 6.01 -17.37
N VAL A 274 -10.28 6.57 -16.88
CA VAL A 274 -10.09 6.86 -15.46
C VAL A 274 -11.05 7.96 -15.04
N VAL A 275 -11.89 7.68 -14.04
CA VAL A 275 -12.85 8.63 -13.48
C VAL A 275 -12.46 9.11 -12.08
N PHE A 276 -11.63 8.32 -11.37
CA PHE A 276 -11.13 8.69 -10.05
C PHE A 276 -9.76 8.08 -9.81
N GLN A 277 -8.91 8.84 -9.11
CA GLN A 277 -7.65 8.38 -8.54
C GLN A 277 -7.54 8.96 -7.14
N GLY A 278 -7.19 8.12 -6.17
CA GLY A 278 -7.03 8.50 -4.78
C GLY A 278 -5.89 7.73 -4.13
N ALA A 279 -5.36 8.31 -3.06
CA ALA A 279 -4.39 7.66 -2.19
C ALA A 279 -4.56 8.23 -0.78
N GLY A 280 -4.24 7.43 0.24
CA GLY A 280 -4.35 7.86 1.63
C GLY A 280 -3.71 6.88 2.60
N LEU A 281 -3.75 7.25 3.88
CA LEU A 281 -3.34 6.42 5.00
C LEU A 281 -4.49 5.52 5.46
N LEU A 282 -4.14 4.41 6.12
CA LEU A 282 -5.10 3.50 6.77
C LEU A 282 -4.74 3.32 8.23
N GLU A 283 -5.76 3.30 9.07
CA GLU A 283 -5.65 2.84 10.45
C GLU A 283 -5.98 1.35 10.53
N ASN A 284 -5.25 0.64 11.40
CA ASN A 284 -5.38 -0.80 11.51
C ASN A 284 -6.78 -1.23 11.97
N ASN A 285 -7.44 -2.09 11.18
CA ASN A 285 -8.78 -2.63 11.43
C ASN A 285 -9.88 -1.56 11.56
N VAL A 286 -9.68 -0.38 10.96
CA VAL A 286 -10.68 0.70 10.89
C VAL A 286 -11.31 0.74 9.50
N THR A 287 -12.61 0.98 9.43
CA THR A 287 -13.29 1.21 8.14
C THR A 287 -12.93 2.59 7.61
N THR A 288 -12.37 2.66 6.41
CA THR A 288 -11.94 3.90 5.77
C THR A 288 -12.67 4.09 4.45
N THR A 289 -13.19 5.30 4.23
CA THR A 289 -13.76 5.71 2.95
C THR A 289 -12.67 6.01 1.94
N ILE A 290 -12.74 5.35 0.78
CA ILE A 290 -11.74 5.44 -0.27
C ILE A 290 -12.25 6.22 -1.48
N TRP A 291 -13.56 6.19 -1.73
CA TRP A 291 -14.18 6.90 -2.85
C TRP A 291 -15.65 7.20 -2.58
N LYS A 292 -16.16 8.38 -2.98
CA LYS A 292 -17.56 8.78 -2.75
C LYS A 292 -18.39 8.84 -4.06
N GLY A 293 -17.83 8.32 -5.16
CA GLY A 293 -18.48 8.37 -6.47
C GLY A 293 -18.14 9.60 -7.31
N GLU A 294 -17.11 10.36 -6.93
CA GLU A 294 -16.57 11.45 -7.75
C GLU A 294 -16.19 10.93 -9.15
N GLY A 295 -16.57 11.65 -10.20
CA GLY A 295 -16.34 11.26 -11.60
C GLY A 295 -17.28 10.17 -12.16
N ALA A 296 -18.08 9.51 -11.32
CA ALA A 296 -19.09 8.56 -11.79
C ALA A 296 -20.39 9.29 -12.17
N ASP A 297 -20.50 9.75 -13.41
CA ASP A 297 -21.62 10.59 -13.87
C ASP A 297 -22.77 9.83 -14.51
N ILE A 298 -22.62 8.51 -14.68
CA ILE A 298 -23.68 7.61 -15.11
C ILE A 298 -23.86 6.47 -14.12
N GLN A 299 -25.11 6.00 -14.01
CA GLN A 299 -25.42 4.78 -13.29
C GLN A 299 -24.82 3.55 -14.00
N GLY A 300 -24.22 2.63 -13.26
CA GLY A 300 -23.72 1.37 -13.79
C GLY A 300 -22.50 0.81 -13.07
N VAL A 301 -21.84 -0.14 -13.71
CA VAL A 301 -20.64 -0.79 -13.16
C VAL A 301 -19.38 -0.02 -13.54
N TYR A 302 -18.53 0.17 -12.55
CA TYR A 302 -17.18 0.73 -12.64
C TYR A 302 -16.19 -0.31 -12.12
N PHE A 303 -14.93 -0.21 -12.54
CA PHE A 303 -13.88 -1.13 -12.12
C PHE A 303 -12.88 -0.38 -11.25
N GLY A 304 -12.76 -0.80 -9.99
CA GLY A 304 -11.79 -0.29 -9.03
C GLY A 304 -10.55 -1.16 -8.96
N ALA A 305 -9.37 -0.54 -8.97
CA ALA A 305 -8.09 -1.17 -8.72
C ALA A 305 -7.52 -0.62 -7.40
N LEU A 306 -7.52 -1.45 -6.36
CA LEU A 306 -7.04 -1.12 -5.02
C LEU A 306 -5.66 -1.73 -4.79
N THR A 307 -4.73 -0.91 -4.33
CA THR A 307 -3.42 -1.34 -3.84
C THR A 307 -3.28 -0.94 -2.38
N LEU A 308 -2.92 -1.91 -1.52
CA LEU A 308 -2.63 -1.72 -0.10
C LEU A 308 -1.17 -2.03 0.18
N ARG A 309 -0.56 -1.32 1.12
CA ARG A 309 0.84 -1.55 1.54
C ARG A 309 1.00 -1.53 3.05
N ASN A 310 2.11 -2.08 3.51
CA ASN A 310 2.55 -1.96 4.89
C ASN A 310 4.07 -1.83 5.01
N ASN A 311 4.56 -1.70 6.24
CA ASN A 311 5.98 -1.57 6.55
C ASN A 311 6.73 -2.92 6.61
N CYS A 312 6.04 -4.03 6.39
CA CYS A 312 6.64 -5.36 6.23
C CYS A 312 6.95 -5.70 4.75
N GLY A 313 6.91 -4.71 3.85
CA GLY A 313 7.13 -4.91 2.42
C GLY A 313 6.06 -5.76 1.75
N GLU A 314 4.89 -5.90 2.39
CA GLU A 314 3.74 -6.61 1.84
C GLU A 314 2.87 -5.64 1.04
N ARG A 315 2.27 -6.18 -0.02
CA ARG A 315 1.34 -5.45 -0.88
C ARG A 315 0.18 -6.36 -1.23
N VAL A 316 -1.03 -5.84 -1.12
CA VAL A 316 -2.24 -6.50 -1.66
C VAL A 316 -2.78 -5.67 -2.80
N TYR A 317 -2.99 -6.32 -3.94
CA TYR A 317 -3.64 -5.74 -5.11
C TYR A 317 -4.99 -6.43 -5.31
N LYS A 318 -6.07 -5.66 -5.44
CA LYS A 318 -7.44 -6.16 -5.60
C LYS A 318 -8.19 -5.36 -6.66
N ASN A 319 -8.65 -6.06 -7.70
CA ASN A 319 -9.67 -5.53 -8.61
C ASN A 319 -11.07 -5.77 -8.00
N GLN A 320 -11.94 -4.78 -8.10
CA GLN A 320 -13.30 -4.80 -7.56
C GLN A 320 -14.29 -4.17 -8.54
N ASP A 321 -15.35 -4.91 -8.86
CA ASP A 321 -16.49 -4.35 -9.59
C ASP A 321 -17.36 -3.53 -8.63
N ILE A 322 -17.73 -2.32 -9.03
CA ILE A 322 -18.43 -1.35 -8.19
C ILE A 322 -19.68 -0.87 -8.91
N THR A 323 -20.84 -1.21 -8.38
CA THR A 323 -22.12 -0.70 -8.89
C THR A 323 -22.39 0.69 -8.33
N VAL A 324 -22.44 1.70 -9.20
CA VAL A 324 -22.79 3.08 -8.82
C VAL A 324 -24.24 3.36 -9.20
N LEU A 325 -25.04 3.75 -8.20
CA LEU A 325 -26.37 4.34 -8.38
C LEU A 325 -26.30 5.86 -8.20
N LEU A 326 -27.06 6.62 -8.99
CA LEU A 326 -27.11 8.09 -8.86
C LEU A 326 -28.39 8.49 -8.12
N GLY A 327 -28.24 8.91 -6.86
CA GLY A 327 -29.31 9.52 -6.09
C GLY A 327 -29.70 10.87 -6.68
N GLY A 328 -30.99 11.07 -6.97
CA GLY A 328 -31.56 12.38 -7.25
C GLY A 328 -31.31 12.99 -8.64
N THR A 329 -30.77 12.26 -9.62
CA THR A 329 -30.66 12.74 -11.02
C THR A 329 -31.52 11.92 -11.98
N LYS A 330 -32.23 12.60 -12.89
CA LYS A 330 -33.01 11.96 -13.96
C LYS A 330 -32.06 11.23 -14.90
N SER A 331 -32.21 9.91 -15.03
CA SER A 331 -31.40 9.07 -15.93
C SER A 331 -31.53 9.53 -17.39
N ALA A 332 -30.40 9.70 -18.08
CA ALA A 332 -30.36 9.87 -19.53
C ALA A 332 -30.33 8.51 -20.22
N LYS A 333 -31.14 8.38 -21.27
CA LYS A 333 -31.34 7.16 -22.07
C LYS A 333 -30.01 6.70 -22.69
N ILE A 334 -29.63 5.44 -22.48
CA ILE A 334 -28.46 4.82 -23.11
C ILE A 334 -28.90 4.20 -24.44
N ASP A 335 -28.31 4.64 -25.55
CA ASP A 335 -28.48 4.01 -26.87
C ASP A 335 -27.41 2.92 -27.02
N SER A 336 -27.83 1.71 -27.35
CA SER A 336 -26.98 0.52 -27.42
C SER A 336 -26.58 0.21 -28.85
N THR A 337 -25.51 0.85 -29.32
CA THR A 337 -24.72 0.34 -30.45
C THR A 337 -23.26 0.67 -30.15
N ASP A 338 -22.46 -0.31 -29.74
CA ASP A 338 -21.14 -0.56 -30.34
C ASP A 338 -20.32 -1.56 -29.53
N ASN A 339 -19.85 -2.58 -30.23
CA ASN A 339 -18.88 -3.56 -29.75
C ASN A 339 -17.49 -2.90 -29.74
N ALA A 340 -16.99 -2.55 -28.56
CA ALA A 340 -15.62 -2.05 -28.41
C ALA A 340 -14.79 -2.98 -27.53
N SER A 341 -13.64 -3.38 -28.06
CA SER A 341 -12.63 -4.24 -27.43
C SER A 341 -11.81 -3.53 -26.34
N ILE A 342 -11.43 -4.29 -25.32
CA ILE A 342 -10.72 -3.90 -24.08
C ILE A 342 -9.36 -3.22 -24.38
N PRO A 343 -9.05 -2.03 -23.82
CA PRO A 343 -7.72 -1.40 -23.95
C PRO A 343 -6.63 -2.01 -23.06
N LYS A 344 -5.38 -1.99 -23.58
CA LYS A 344 -4.12 -2.56 -23.07
C LYS A 344 -3.61 -2.14 -21.67
N ILE A 345 -4.32 -1.29 -20.91
CA ILE A 345 -3.86 -0.87 -19.57
C ILE A 345 -3.86 -2.06 -18.59
N PHE A 346 -4.62 -3.12 -18.87
CA PHE A 346 -4.65 -4.36 -18.11
C PHE A 346 -3.56 -5.39 -18.47
N SER A 347 -2.69 -5.14 -19.47
CA SER A 347 -1.72 -6.16 -19.93
C SER A 347 -0.31 -6.08 -19.31
N GLU A 348 0.08 -4.99 -18.65
CA GLU A 348 1.47 -4.81 -18.18
C GLU A 348 1.75 -5.27 -16.74
N HIS A 349 0.80 -5.91 -16.05
CA HIS A 349 1.04 -6.57 -14.76
C HIS A 349 0.85 -8.09 -14.78
N THR A 350 0.84 -8.69 -15.98
CA THR A 350 1.03 -10.14 -16.14
C THR A 350 2.51 -10.49 -16.31
N GLY A 351 3.36 -9.92 -15.46
CA GLY A 351 4.73 -10.38 -15.25
C GLY A 351 4.71 -11.37 -14.09
N ALA A 352 5.02 -12.63 -14.39
CA ALA A 352 4.95 -13.78 -13.51
C ALA A 352 5.44 -13.50 -12.06
N ASP A 353 4.50 -13.63 -11.11
CA ASP A 353 4.75 -14.16 -9.76
C ASP A 353 3.48 -14.92 -9.34
N ASN A 354 3.17 -15.99 -10.09
CA ASN A 354 2.26 -17.05 -9.65
C ASN A 354 2.97 -17.93 -8.62
N SER A 355 3.31 -17.36 -7.48
CA SER A 355 3.59 -18.14 -6.27
C SER A 355 3.42 -17.23 -5.04
N ASN A 356 2.44 -17.58 -4.20
CA ASN A 356 2.08 -17.00 -2.90
C ASN A 356 0.90 -16.03 -2.85
N SER A 357 -0.07 -16.12 -3.77
CA SER A 357 -1.40 -15.56 -3.55
C SER A 357 -2.25 -16.48 -2.67
N ILE A 358 -2.09 -16.27 -1.36
CA ILE A 358 -3.16 -16.18 -0.35
C ILE A 358 -4.31 -17.18 -0.50
N SER A 359 -4.16 -18.31 0.20
CA SER A 359 -5.28 -19.13 0.66
C SER A 359 -6.20 -18.32 1.57
N ASN A 360 -7.51 -18.46 1.35
CA ASN A 360 -8.65 -17.99 2.17
C ASN A 360 -9.22 -16.61 1.80
N ILE A 361 -9.66 -16.45 0.55
CA ILE A 361 -10.86 -15.64 0.28
C ILE A 361 -12.05 -16.49 0.71
N VAL A 362 -12.58 -16.26 1.91
CA VAL A 362 -13.91 -16.76 2.28
C VAL A 362 -14.92 -15.85 1.57
N SER A 363 -15.28 -16.20 0.34
CA SER A 363 -16.53 -15.74 -0.25
C SER A 363 -17.66 -16.58 0.34
N SER A 364 -18.03 -16.36 1.60
CA SER A 364 -19.31 -16.83 2.11
C SER A 364 -20.33 -15.75 1.81
N ASN A 365 -21.33 -16.08 0.99
CA ASN A 365 -22.51 -15.22 0.84
C ASN A 365 -23.30 -15.27 2.15
N ASP A 366 -22.89 -14.44 3.11
CA ASP A 366 -23.47 -14.35 4.45
C ASP A 366 -24.96 -13.94 4.41
N PHE A 367 -25.40 -13.35 3.29
CA PHE A 367 -26.78 -13.04 2.99
C PHE A 367 -27.18 -13.54 1.60
N VAL A 368 -28.36 -14.15 1.50
CA VAL A 368 -28.97 -14.60 0.25
C VAL A 368 -30.36 -13.98 0.14
N ILE A 369 -30.65 -13.35 -1.00
CA ILE A 369 -32.00 -12.87 -1.31
C ILE A 369 -32.68 -13.80 -2.31
N TYR A 370 -33.89 -14.24 -1.99
CA TYR A 370 -34.70 -15.04 -2.90
C TYR A 370 -36.21 -14.89 -2.65
N PRO A 371 -37.05 -15.14 -3.67
CA PRO A 371 -36.68 -15.06 -5.08
C PRO A 371 -36.25 -13.63 -5.45
N ASN A 372 -35.63 -13.43 -6.62
CA ASN A 372 -35.56 -12.09 -7.18
C ASN A 372 -37.01 -11.59 -7.38
N PRO A 373 -37.44 -10.51 -6.71
CA PRO A 373 -38.86 -10.20 -6.54
C PRO A 373 -39.53 -9.86 -7.87
N ASN A 374 -40.55 -10.60 -8.30
CA ASN A 374 -41.39 -10.19 -9.44
C ASN A 374 -42.37 -9.09 -9.02
N ASP A 375 -43.12 -9.27 -7.92
CA ASP A 375 -44.14 -8.30 -7.45
C ASP A 375 -43.69 -7.53 -6.18
N GLY A 376 -42.39 -7.35 -5.99
CA GLY A 376 -41.82 -6.69 -4.80
C GLY A 376 -41.70 -7.56 -3.55
N LEU A 377 -42.06 -8.85 -3.62
CA LEU A 377 -41.96 -9.81 -2.52
C LEU A 377 -40.68 -10.64 -2.59
N PHE A 378 -39.86 -10.60 -1.53
CA PHE A 378 -38.65 -11.42 -1.41
C PHE A 378 -38.28 -11.69 0.06
N GLN A 379 -37.35 -12.61 0.28
CA GLN A 379 -36.83 -12.97 1.58
C GLN A 379 -35.32 -12.77 1.63
N ILE A 380 -34.82 -12.36 2.79
CA ILE A 380 -33.41 -12.35 3.15
C ILE A 380 -33.16 -13.54 4.06
N LYS A 381 -32.23 -14.40 3.67
CA LYS A 381 -31.72 -15.50 4.48
C LYS A 381 -30.28 -15.24 4.89
N THR A 382 -29.97 -15.50 6.15
CA THR A 382 -28.63 -15.37 6.73
C THR A 382 -28.36 -16.45 7.78
N ASN A 383 -27.19 -16.42 8.40
CA ASN A 383 -26.79 -17.32 9.49
C ASN A 383 -26.79 -16.55 10.84
N SER A 384 -26.90 -17.27 11.97
CA SER A 384 -26.90 -16.71 13.33
C SER A 384 -25.78 -15.71 13.61
N ASN A 385 -24.60 -15.92 13.03
CA ASN A 385 -23.43 -15.06 13.23
C ASN A 385 -23.57 -13.67 12.61
N CYS A 386 -24.58 -13.45 11.77
CA CYS A 386 -24.86 -12.18 11.10
C CYS A 386 -26.05 -11.43 11.73
N LEU A 387 -26.54 -11.89 12.88
CA LEU A 387 -27.59 -11.22 13.63
C LEU A 387 -26.97 -10.33 14.73
N PRO A 388 -27.56 -9.16 15.05
CA PRO A 388 -28.65 -8.51 14.33
C PRO A 388 -28.14 -7.82 13.03
N TYR A 389 -29.05 -7.57 12.10
CA TYR A 389 -28.76 -6.79 10.89
C TYR A 389 -29.81 -5.72 10.61
N SER A 390 -29.44 -4.73 9.80
CA SER A 390 -30.38 -3.77 9.20
C SER A 390 -30.42 -3.96 7.69
N VAL A 391 -31.52 -3.56 7.07
CA VAL A 391 -31.73 -3.61 5.62
C VAL A 391 -32.31 -2.30 5.12
N THR A 392 -31.82 -1.84 3.98
CA THR A 392 -32.37 -0.72 3.22
C THR A 392 -32.47 -1.11 1.76
N VAL A 393 -33.63 -0.91 1.15
CA VAL A 393 -33.86 -1.12 -0.29
C VAL A 393 -33.98 0.24 -0.96
N VAL A 394 -33.19 0.48 -1.99
CA VAL A 394 -33.22 1.70 -2.80
C VAL A 394 -33.53 1.39 -4.25
N ASN A 395 -34.27 2.26 -4.94
CA ASN A 395 -34.45 2.14 -6.39
C ASN A 395 -33.26 2.74 -7.16
N SER A 396 -33.29 2.58 -8.48
CA SER A 396 -32.31 3.16 -9.41
C SER A 396 -32.15 4.68 -9.35
N LEU A 397 -33.12 5.41 -8.79
CA LEU A 397 -33.07 6.86 -8.58
C LEU A 397 -32.49 7.23 -7.19
N GLY A 398 -32.03 6.24 -6.42
CA GLY A 398 -31.55 6.40 -5.05
C GLY A 398 -32.66 6.69 -4.04
N GLN A 399 -33.94 6.48 -4.35
CA GLN A 399 -35.02 6.67 -3.39
C GLN A 399 -35.13 5.45 -2.49
N ILE A 400 -35.19 5.66 -1.18
CA ILE A 400 -35.42 4.58 -0.20
C ILE A 400 -36.85 4.06 -0.35
N MET A 401 -36.97 2.80 -0.75
CA MET A 401 -38.22 2.08 -0.91
C MET A 401 -38.64 1.35 0.36
N TYR A 402 -37.67 0.91 1.15
CA TYR A 402 -37.86 0.18 2.40
C TYR A 402 -36.65 0.35 3.29
N SER A 403 -36.85 0.45 4.60
CA SER A 403 -35.77 0.40 5.59
C SER A 403 -36.26 -0.27 6.88
N LYS A 404 -35.42 -1.14 7.45
CA LYS A 404 -35.68 -1.81 8.72
C LYS A 404 -34.37 -2.07 9.46
N GLU A 405 -34.34 -1.73 10.74
CA GLU A 405 -33.20 -1.96 11.63
C GLU A 405 -33.47 -3.09 12.63
N ASN A 406 -32.40 -3.61 13.22
CA ASN A 406 -32.41 -4.58 14.32
C ASN A 406 -33.21 -5.86 14.01
N ILE A 407 -33.04 -6.43 12.81
CA ILE A 407 -33.59 -7.73 12.44
C ILE A 407 -32.78 -8.82 13.15
N THR A 408 -33.46 -9.63 13.95
CA THR A 408 -32.87 -10.69 14.79
C THR A 408 -33.26 -12.10 14.33
N THR A 409 -33.82 -12.24 13.13
CA THR A 409 -34.25 -13.52 12.56
C THR A 409 -33.39 -13.90 11.36
N GLU A 410 -33.01 -15.17 11.25
CA GLU A 410 -32.21 -15.68 10.12
C GLU A 410 -32.96 -15.66 8.77
N LEU A 411 -34.28 -15.62 8.81
CA LEU A 411 -35.15 -15.48 7.64
C LEU A 411 -36.08 -14.29 7.86
N PHE A 412 -36.05 -13.31 6.95
CA PHE A 412 -36.88 -12.10 7.03
C PHE A 412 -37.52 -11.78 5.69
N GLN A 413 -38.82 -11.53 5.68
CA GLN A 413 -39.57 -11.25 4.46
C GLN A 413 -39.76 -9.74 4.27
N ILE A 414 -39.54 -9.27 3.05
CA ILE A 414 -39.78 -7.88 2.63
C ILE A 414 -40.88 -7.90 1.57
N ASN A 415 -41.85 -7.00 1.73
CA ASN A 415 -42.91 -6.77 0.78
C ASN A 415 -42.89 -5.29 0.38
N LEU A 416 -42.37 -5.02 -0.82
CA LEU A 416 -42.32 -3.68 -1.38
C LEU A 416 -43.68 -3.30 -1.99
N PRO A 417 -44.02 -1.99 -2.06
CA PRO A 417 -45.19 -1.53 -2.81
C PRO A 417 -45.16 -2.04 -4.27
N LYS A 418 -46.29 -2.59 -4.74
CA LYS A 418 -46.45 -3.22 -6.08
C LYS A 418 -46.21 -2.27 -7.26
N GLU A 419 -46.19 -0.97 -7.01
CA GLU A 419 -46.00 0.07 -8.02
C GLU A 419 -44.54 0.27 -8.40
N ILE A 420 -43.60 -0.36 -7.67
CA ILE A 420 -42.18 -0.17 -7.87
C ILE A 420 -41.64 -1.20 -8.86
N LYS A 421 -41.18 -0.73 -10.02
CA LYS A 421 -40.60 -1.55 -11.09
C LYS A 421 -39.19 -1.07 -11.43
N GLY A 422 -38.34 -1.99 -11.87
CA GLY A 422 -36.98 -1.73 -12.34
C GLY A 422 -35.89 -2.21 -11.38
N LEU A 423 -34.67 -1.71 -11.61
CA LEU A 423 -33.49 -2.07 -10.81
C LEU A 423 -33.58 -1.44 -9.41
N ALA A 424 -33.41 -2.27 -8.39
CA ALA A 424 -33.28 -1.87 -7.00
C ALA A 424 -32.02 -2.50 -6.39
N MET A 425 -31.51 -1.92 -5.33
CA MET A 425 -30.37 -2.43 -4.57
C MET A 425 -30.77 -2.59 -3.11
N THR A 426 -30.51 -3.77 -2.57
CA THR A 426 -30.67 -4.07 -1.15
C THR A 426 -29.32 -3.95 -0.47
N LYS A 427 -29.20 -2.98 0.43
CA LYS A 427 -28.09 -2.85 1.37
C LYS A 427 -28.47 -3.58 2.66
N ILE A 428 -27.58 -4.42 3.16
CA ILE A 428 -27.69 -5.09 4.44
C ILE A 428 -26.47 -4.72 5.28
N ILE A 429 -26.66 -4.35 6.54
CA ILE A 429 -25.56 -4.05 7.47
C ILE A 429 -25.62 -5.04 8.64
N SER A 430 -24.53 -5.77 8.86
CA SER A 430 -24.39 -6.74 9.95
C SER A 430 -22.96 -6.74 10.48
N ASN A 431 -22.78 -6.66 11.80
CA ASN A 431 -21.46 -6.59 12.44
C ASN A 431 -20.52 -5.57 11.77
N GLU A 432 -21.04 -4.38 11.47
CA GLU A 432 -20.33 -3.29 10.75
C GLU A 432 -19.93 -3.60 9.30
N ARG A 433 -20.26 -4.79 8.77
CA ARG A 433 -20.07 -5.15 7.36
C ARG A 433 -21.29 -4.77 6.54
N LYS A 434 -21.05 -4.22 5.35
CA LYS A 434 -22.08 -3.91 4.36
C LYS A 434 -22.13 -5.03 3.31
N TYR A 435 -23.34 -5.41 2.93
CA TYR A 435 -23.61 -6.34 1.84
C TYR A 435 -24.59 -5.66 0.88
N PHE A 436 -24.24 -5.62 -0.40
CA PHE A 436 -25.12 -5.08 -1.44
C PHE A 436 -25.55 -6.18 -2.39
N ILE A 437 -26.86 -6.28 -2.60
CA ILE A 437 -27.48 -7.29 -3.47
C ILE A 437 -28.42 -6.57 -4.43
N ASN A 438 -28.18 -6.72 -5.73
CA ASN A 438 -29.02 -6.15 -6.78
C ASN A 438 -30.30 -6.97 -6.93
N LEU A 439 -31.43 -6.28 -7.11
CA LEU A 439 -32.75 -6.84 -7.38
C LEU A 439 -33.30 -6.29 -8.70
N ILE A 440 -34.01 -7.12 -9.43
CA ILE A 440 -34.79 -6.70 -10.60
C ILE A 440 -36.25 -6.92 -10.24
N ILE A 441 -37.01 -5.83 -10.11
CA ILE A 441 -38.44 -5.86 -9.80
C ILE A 441 -39.23 -5.70 -11.10
N ASN A 442 -40.04 -6.70 -11.46
CA ASN A 442 -40.64 -6.82 -12.81
C ASN A 442 -42.04 -6.18 -12.94
#